data_AF-A0A1H4PF84-F1
#
_entry.id   AF-A0A1H4PF84-F1
#
_cell.length_a   1.000
_cell.length_b   1.000
_cell.length_c   1.000
_cell.angle_alpha   90.00
_cell.angle_beta   90.00
_cell.angle_gamma   90.00
#
_symmetry.space_group_name_H-M   'P 1'
#
loop_
_entity.id
_entity.type
_entity.pdbx_description
1 polymer ?
#
loop_
_entity_poly.entity_id
_entity_poly.type
_entity_poly.pdbx_seq_one_letter_code
_entity_poly.pdbx_strand_id
1 'polypeptide(L)'
;MPKVNEDFLAEKANYASKLIDTRNKINELLNSDPPPENADELIHQRKGLAREAQRITNTVGILIGQSADEAVEGIQASIKQVDDFISRVQTAAQLLKGATAILGLASAIAIGSAAGIVTAAVGCVTVLKEMD
;
A
#
# COMPACT_ATOMS: atom_id res chain seq x y z
N MET A 1 3.60 -3.43 -8.93
CA MET A 1 2.40 -2.56 -8.94
C MET A 1 1.18 -3.46 -8.82
N PRO A 2 0.34 -3.32 -7.77
CA PRO A 2 -0.94 -4.00 -7.77
C PRO A 2 -1.72 -3.45 -8.97
N LYS A 3 -2.04 -4.32 -9.93
CA LYS A 3 -2.93 -3.94 -11.03
C LYS A 3 -4.26 -3.62 -10.36
N VAL A 4 -4.69 -2.36 -10.45
CA VAL A 4 -6.06 -2.03 -10.08
C VAL A 4 -6.94 -2.90 -10.97
N ASN A 5 -7.64 -3.84 -10.35
CA ASN A 5 -8.44 -4.80 -11.09
C ASN A 5 -9.57 -4.02 -11.78
N GLU A 6 -9.48 -3.82 -13.10
CA GLU A 6 -10.43 -3.00 -13.86
C GLU A 6 -11.87 -3.50 -13.68
N ASP A 7 -12.03 -4.82 -13.49
CA ASP A 7 -13.29 -5.47 -13.15
C ASP A 7 -13.85 -4.99 -11.81
N PHE A 8 -12.99 -4.78 -10.82
CA PHE A 8 -13.37 -4.29 -9.50
C PHE A 8 -13.80 -2.81 -9.50
N LEU A 9 -13.14 -1.98 -10.33
CA LEU A 9 -13.56 -0.59 -10.53
C LEU A 9 -14.89 -0.51 -11.28
N ALA A 10 -15.07 -1.33 -12.31
CA ALA A 10 -16.32 -1.43 -13.05
C ALA A 10 -17.47 -1.92 -12.16
N GLU A 11 -17.20 -2.88 -11.27
CA GLU A 11 -18.18 -3.39 -10.31
C GLU A 11 -18.56 -2.34 -9.26
N LYS A 12 -17.60 -1.58 -8.71
CA LYS A 12 -17.89 -0.44 -7.82
C LYS A 12 -18.71 0.64 -8.50
N ALA A 13 -18.37 1.00 -9.74
CA ALA A 13 -19.12 1.97 -10.52
C ALA A 13 -20.56 1.50 -10.78
N ASN A 14 -20.75 0.21 -11.05
CA ASN A 14 -22.07 -0.40 -11.21
C ASN A 14 -22.91 -0.32 -9.91
N TYR A 15 -22.33 -0.65 -8.75
CA TYR A 15 -23.05 -0.51 -7.47
C TYR A 15 -23.36 0.95 -7.11
N ALA A 16 -22.45 1.88 -7.39
CA ALA A 16 -22.69 3.31 -7.22
C ALA A 16 -23.85 3.80 -8.11
N SER A 17 -23.90 3.36 -9.37
CA SER A 17 -25.01 3.64 -10.29
C SER A 17 -26.32 3.08 -9.75
N LYS A 18 -26.34 1.82 -9.28
CA LYS A 18 -27.54 1.19 -8.69
C LYS A 18 -28.06 1.96 -7.47
N LEU A 19 -27.19 2.46 -6.59
CA LEU A 19 -27.61 3.28 -5.44
C LEU A 19 -28.25 4.60 -5.88
N ILE A 20 -27.71 5.25 -6.90
CA ILE A 20 -28.27 6.48 -7.47
C ILE A 20 -29.63 6.20 -8.09
N ASP A 21 -29.76 5.11 -8.86
CA ASP A 21 -31.02 4.70 -9.48
C ASP A 21 -32.09 4.35 -8.43
N THR A 22 -31.73 3.59 -7.38
CA THR A 22 -32.65 3.28 -6.27
C THR A 22 -33.09 4.56 -5.56
N ARG A 23 -32.18 5.52 -5.32
CA ARG A 23 -32.52 6.82 -4.74
C ARG A 23 -33.47 7.62 -5.63
N ASN A 24 -33.24 7.62 -6.94
CA ASN A 24 -34.08 8.32 -7.91
C ASN A 24 -35.49 7.71 -7.93
N LYS A 25 -35.62 6.38 -7.92
CA LYS A 25 -36.90 5.68 -7.80
C LYS A 25 -37.66 6.03 -6.51
N ILE A 26 -36.96 6.13 -5.39
CA ILE A 26 -37.57 6.58 -4.12
C ILE A 26 -38.10 8.02 -4.25
N ASN A 27 -37.36 8.91 -4.89
CA ASN A 27 -37.77 10.30 -5.11
C ASN A 27 -38.93 10.42 -6.11
N GLU A 28 -38.96 9.61 -7.16
CA GLU A 28 -40.08 9.53 -8.10
C GLU A 28 -41.36 9.09 -7.39
N LEU A 29 -41.28 8.05 -6.54
CA LEU A 29 -42.39 7.59 -5.71
C LEU A 29 -42.81 8.57 -4.59
N LEU A 30 -41.97 9.57 -4.28
CA LEU A 30 -42.28 10.63 -3.32
C LEU A 30 -43.00 11.81 -3.98
N ASN A 31 -42.68 12.08 -5.25
CA ASN A 31 -43.12 13.25 -5.98
C ASN A 31 -44.10 12.94 -7.13
N SER A 32 -44.54 11.69 -7.26
CA SER A 32 -45.51 11.26 -8.27
C SER A 32 -46.86 11.94 -8.07
N ASP A 33 -47.34 12.62 -9.10
CA ASP A 33 -48.66 13.23 -9.20
C ASP A 33 -49.37 12.67 -10.47
N PRO A 34 -50.54 12.02 -10.37
CA PRO A 34 -51.35 11.86 -9.17
C PRO A 34 -50.66 11.00 -8.10
N PRO A 35 -50.91 11.28 -6.81
CA PRO A 35 -50.42 10.42 -5.74
C PRO A 35 -50.90 8.98 -5.99
N PRO A 36 -50.05 7.97 -5.77
CA PRO A 36 -50.38 6.59 -6.02
C PRO A 36 -51.67 6.20 -5.31
N GLU A 37 -52.59 5.57 -6.04
CA GLU A 37 -53.95 5.30 -5.57
C GLU A 37 -54.00 4.44 -4.30
N ASN A 38 -52.95 3.64 -4.03
CA ASN A 38 -52.84 2.76 -2.87
C ASN A 38 -51.64 3.10 -1.98
N ALA A 39 -51.91 3.70 -0.82
CA ALA A 39 -50.89 4.01 0.19
C ALA A 39 -50.11 2.76 0.68
N ASP A 40 -50.76 1.59 0.74
CA ASP A 40 -50.13 0.33 1.16
C ASP A 40 -49.10 -0.18 0.13
N GLU A 41 -49.39 -0.01 -1.16
CA GLU A 41 -48.50 -0.40 -2.25
C GLU A 41 -47.24 0.50 -2.27
N LEU A 42 -47.43 1.79 -2.02
CA LEU A 42 -46.35 2.76 -1.81
C LEU A 42 -45.43 2.39 -0.64
N ILE A 43 -46.01 2.04 0.51
CA ILE A 43 -45.25 1.63 1.70
C ILE A 43 -44.48 0.33 1.41
N HIS A 44 -45.10 -0.61 0.69
CA HIS A 44 -44.45 -1.85 0.29
C HIS A 44 -43.27 -1.63 -0.65
N GLN A 45 -43.46 -0.82 -1.70
CA GLN A 45 -42.41 -0.48 -2.65
C GLN A 45 -41.25 0.28 -1.97
N ARG A 46 -41.54 1.22 -1.07
CA ARG A 46 -40.50 1.93 -0.30
C ARG A 46 -39.71 0.99 0.60
N LYS A 47 -40.38 0.07 1.30
CA LYS A 47 -39.70 -0.96 2.11
C LYS A 47 -38.83 -1.87 1.24
N GLY A 48 -39.27 -2.19 0.02
CA GLY A 48 -38.49 -2.93 -0.97
C GLY A 48 -37.21 -2.21 -1.36
N LEU A 49 -37.33 -0.96 -1.80
CA LEU A 49 -36.20 -0.12 -2.24
C LEU A 49 -35.23 0.18 -1.09
N ALA A 50 -35.73 0.41 0.13
CA ALA A 50 -34.88 0.61 1.30
C ALA A 50 -34.06 -0.66 1.65
N ARG A 51 -34.67 -1.85 1.54
CA ARG A 51 -33.97 -3.13 1.72
C ARG A 51 -32.94 -3.36 0.63
N GLU A 52 -33.25 -2.99 -0.61
CA GLU A 52 -32.32 -3.08 -1.73
C GLU A 52 -31.11 -2.15 -1.55
N ALA A 53 -31.35 -0.89 -1.18
CA ALA A 53 -30.29 0.06 -0.85
C ALA A 53 -29.38 -0.48 0.27
N GLN A 54 -29.97 -1.01 1.35
CA GLN A 54 -29.18 -1.60 2.45
C GLN A 54 -28.33 -2.78 1.99
N ARG A 55 -28.86 -3.67 1.13
CA ARG A 55 -28.11 -4.79 0.57
C ARG A 55 -26.93 -4.30 -0.26
N ILE A 56 -27.16 -3.31 -1.13
CA ILE A 56 -26.08 -2.74 -1.96
C ILE A 56 -25.01 -2.10 -1.07
N THR A 57 -25.39 -1.32 -0.06
CA THR A 57 -24.45 -0.70 0.88
C THR A 57 -23.60 -1.74 1.62
N ASN A 58 -24.22 -2.84 2.09
CA ASN A 58 -23.49 -3.91 2.77
C ASN A 58 -22.49 -4.59 1.83
N THR A 59 -22.88 -4.91 0.59
CA THR A 59 -21.98 -5.52 -0.41
C THR A 59 -20.82 -4.60 -0.75
N VAL A 60 -21.07 -3.30 -0.94
CA VAL A 60 -20.03 -2.29 -1.18
C VAL A 60 -19.07 -2.21 0.01
N GLY A 61 -19.58 -2.27 1.23
CA GLY A 61 -18.76 -2.29 2.45
C GLY A 61 -17.78 -3.47 2.49
N ILE A 62 -18.25 -4.67 2.15
CA ILE A 62 -17.42 -5.89 2.08
C ILE A 62 -16.34 -5.75 1.00
N LEU A 63 -16.71 -5.30 -0.20
CA LEU A 63 -15.78 -5.11 -1.32
C LEU A 63 -14.71 -4.06 -1.01
N ILE A 64 -15.08 -2.96 -0.35
CA ILE A 64 -14.12 -1.94 0.08
C ILE A 64 -13.18 -2.51 1.14
N GLY A 65 -13.69 -3.27 2.11
CA GLY A 65 -12.88 -3.94 3.13
C GLY A 65 -11.82 -4.85 2.50
N GLN A 66 -12.24 -5.75 1.61
CA GLN A 66 -11.33 -6.67 0.91
C GLN A 66 -10.25 -5.94 0.12
N SER A 67 -10.61 -4.90 -0.63
CA SER A 67 -9.62 -4.12 -1.39
C SER A 67 -8.70 -3.27 -0.51
N ALA A 68 -9.15 -2.87 0.68
CA ALA A 68 -8.28 -2.20 1.65
C ALA A 68 -7.24 -3.18 2.20
N ASP A 69 -7.65 -4.42 2.52
CA ASP A 69 -6.74 -5.46 3.00
C ASP A 69 -5.69 -5.81 1.94
N GLU A 70 -6.09 -6.03 0.68
CA GLU A 70 -5.16 -6.26 -0.43
C GLU A 70 -4.18 -5.10 -0.64
N ALA A 71 -4.65 -3.86 -0.51
CA ALA A 71 -3.79 -2.68 -0.64
C ALA A 71 -2.77 -2.60 0.52
N VAL A 72 -3.18 -2.91 1.75
CA VAL A 72 -2.30 -2.95 2.92
C VAL A 72 -1.24 -4.03 2.76
N GLU A 73 -1.60 -5.23 2.32
CA GLU A 73 -0.66 -6.31 2.04
C GLU A 73 0.36 -5.91 0.96
N GLY A 74 -0.10 -5.29 -0.13
CA GLY A 74 0.76 -4.78 -1.19
C GLY A 74 1.74 -3.69 -0.73
N ILE A 75 1.29 -2.80 0.15
CA ILE A 75 2.14 -1.77 0.77
C ILE A 75 3.18 -2.41 1.68
N GLN A 76 2.79 -3.33 2.56
CA GLN A 76 3.72 -4.03 3.45
C GLN A 76 4.79 -4.81 2.67
N ALA A 77 4.41 -5.50 1.60
CA ALA A 77 5.36 -6.17 0.73
C ALA A 77 6.35 -5.20 0.07
N SER A 78 5.88 -4.02 -0.34
CA SER A 78 6.73 -2.98 -0.93
C SER A 78 7.70 -2.38 0.09
N ILE A 79 7.24 -2.12 1.33
CA ILE A 79 8.09 -1.66 2.44
C ILE A 79 9.20 -2.67 2.71
N LYS A 80 8.87 -3.97 2.78
CA LYS A 80 9.86 -5.03 2.99
C LYS A 80 10.94 -5.04 1.91
N GLN A 81 10.58 -4.83 0.64
CA GLN A 81 11.57 -4.75 -0.44
C GLN A 81 12.50 -3.54 -0.31
N VAL A 82 11.97 -2.40 0.17
CA VAL A 82 12.77 -1.20 0.43
C VAL A 82 13.73 -1.45 1.60
N ASP A 83 13.27 -2.08 2.68
CA ASP A 83 14.12 -2.43 3.83
C ASP A 83 15.23 -3.41 3.42
N ASP A 84 14.90 -4.44 2.63
CA ASP A 84 15.89 -5.38 2.09
C ASP A 84 16.92 -4.66 1.20
N PHE A 85 16.48 -3.68 0.40
CA PHE A 85 17.37 -2.87 -0.43
C PHE A 85 18.30 -2.00 0.44
N ILE A 86 17.75 -1.31 1.44
CA ILE A 86 18.54 -0.49 2.38
C ILE A 86 19.58 -1.35 3.09
N SER A 87 19.19 -2.54 3.56
CA SER A 87 20.10 -3.50 4.20
C SER A 87 21.25 -3.88 3.26
N ARG A 88 20.97 -4.23 2.00
CA ARG A 88 22.01 -4.53 1.00
C ARG A 88 22.93 -3.35 0.73
N VAL A 89 22.39 -2.13 0.66
CA VAL A 89 23.18 -0.90 0.47
C VAL A 89 24.08 -0.67 1.68
N GLN A 90 23.60 -0.88 2.90
CA GLN A 90 24.42 -0.77 4.11
C GLN A 90 25.53 -1.83 4.13
N THR A 91 25.24 -3.08 3.78
CA THR A 91 26.27 -4.13 3.64
C THR A 91 27.31 -3.76 2.59
N ALA A 92 26.88 -3.24 1.43
CA ALA A 92 27.81 -2.78 0.39
C ALA A 92 28.68 -1.61 0.87
N ALA A 93 28.11 -0.67 1.63
CA ALA A 93 28.84 0.45 2.21
C ALA A 93 29.87 -0.02 3.27
N GLN A 94 29.53 -1.01 4.10
CA GLN A 94 30.47 -1.64 5.04
C GLN A 94 31.63 -2.33 4.31
N LEU A 95 31.33 -3.11 3.27
CA LEU A 95 32.36 -3.74 2.43
C LEU A 95 33.26 -2.69 1.76
N LEU A 96 32.69 -1.59 1.28
CA LEU A 96 33.44 -0.49 0.68
C LEU A 96 34.36 0.18 1.70
N LYS A 97 33.88 0.43 2.92
CA LYS A 97 34.71 0.94 4.03
C LYS A 97 35.89 0.00 4.30
N GLY A 98 35.65 -1.31 4.40
CA GLY A 98 36.70 -2.31 4.56
C GLY A 98 37.74 -2.26 3.43
N ALA A 99 37.28 -2.20 2.17
CA ALA A 99 38.15 -2.10 1.01
C ALA A 99 39.01 -0.81 1.02
N THR A 100 38.44 0.33 1.41
CA THR A 100 39.20 1.58 1.53
C THR A 100 40.25 1.54 2.64
N ALA A 101 39.98 0.86 3.76
CA ALA A 101 40.96 0.68 4.83
C ALA A 101 42.14 -0.19 4.37
N ILE A 102 41.87 -1.27 3.63
CA ILE A 102 42.90 -2.14 3.03
C ILE A 102 43.74 -1.37 2.00
N LEU A 103 43.12 -0.56 1.13
CA LEU A 103 43.83 0.29 0.18
C LEU A 103 44.71 1.35 0.88
N GLY A 104 44.20 1.95 1.97
CA GLY A 104 44.99 2.84 2.82
C GLY A 104 46.22 2.14 3.41
N LEU A 105 46.06 0.88 3.84
CA LEU A 105 47.15 0.05 4.33
C LEU A 105 48.19 -0.23 3.24
N ALA A 106 47.73 -0.67 2.06
CA ALA A 106 48.58 -0.99 0.93
C ALA A 106 49.39 0.22 0.45
N SER A 107 48.76 1.41 0.38
CA SER A 107 49.46 2.64 0.01
C SER A 107 50.49 3.05 1.08
N ALA A 108 50.16 2.97 2.37
CA ALA A 108 51.11 3.28 3.44
C ALA A 108 52.33 2.33 3.45
N ILE A 109 52.11 1.04 3.16
CA ILE A 109 53.19 0.05 2.98
C ILE A 109 54.06 0.41 1.77
N ALA A 110 53.46 0.75 0.64
CA ALA A 110 54.19 1.11 -0.58
C ALA A 110 55.08 2.34 -0.41
N ILE A 111 54.67 3.31 0.41
CA ILE A 111 55.43 4.55 0.68
C ILE A 111 56.40 4.36 1.87
N GLY A 112 56.37 3.20 2.55
CA GLY A 112 57.25 2.91 3.70
C GLY A 112 56.95 3.73 4.96
N SER A 113 55.73 4.25 5.10
CA SER A 113 55.35 5.13 6.22
C SER A 113 54.86 4.31 7.42
N ALA A 114 55.71 4.13 8.44
CA ALA A 114 55.34 3.42 9.67
C ALA A 114 54.11 4.03 10.37
N ALA A 115 54.00 5.37 10.43
CA ALA A 115 52.85 6.05 11.00
C ALA A 115 51.57 5.86 10.16
N GLY A 116 51.71 5.84 8.83
CA GLY A 116 50.60 5.57 7.91
C GLY A 116 50.09 4.13 8.04
N ILE A 117 50.99 3.17 8.18
CA ILE A 117 50.66 1.75 8.35
C ILE A 117 49.89 1.53 9.65
N VAL A 118 50.37 2.10 10.76
CA VAL A 118 49.68 1.98 12.07
C VAL A 118 48.29 2.62 12.01
N THR A 119 48.16 3.81 11.42
CA THR A 119 46.87 4.51 11.31
C THR A 119 45.88 3.74 10.44
N ALA A 120 46.32 3.23 9.30
CA ALA A 120 45.49 2.42 8.42
C ALA A 120 45.15 1.05 9.05
N ALA A 121 46.07 0.44 9.82
CA ALA A 121 45.82 -0.82 10.50
C ALA A 121 44.76 -0.66 11.59
N VAL A 122 44.85 0.40 12.40
CA VAL A 122 43.84 0.75 13.40
C VAL A 122 42.49 1.02 12.72
N GLY A 123 42.48 1.80 11.63
CA GLY A 123 41.25 2.02 10.83
C GLY A 123 40.63 0.72 10.32
N CYS A 124 41.45 -0.21 9.82
CA CYS A 124 41.01 -1.50 9.33
C CYS A 124 40.44 -2.38 10.46
N VAL A 125 41.09 -2.42 11.62
CA VAL A 125 40.60 -3.19 12.79
C VAL A 125 39.30 -2.60 13.34
N THR A 126 39.17 -1.28 13.39
CA THR A 126 37.93 -0.62 13.82
C THR A 126 36.78 -0.94 12.88
N VAL A 127 36.99 -0.86 11.56
CA VAL A 127 35.97 -1.23 10.57
C VAL A 127 35.61 -2.71 10.67
N LEU A 128 36.58 -3.62 10.82
CA LEU A 128 36.32 -5.05 11.00
C LEU A 128 35.52 -5.34 12.27
N LYS A 129 35.79 -4.63 13.38
CA LYS A 129 35.02 -4.75 14.63
C LYS A 129 33.61 -4.17 14.54
N GLU A 130 33.37 -3.19 13.68
CA GLU A 130 32.03 -2.64 13.42
C GLU A 130 31.20 -3.52 12.45
N MET A 131 31.83 -4.55 11.85
CA MET A 131 31.20 -5.49 10.93
C MET A 131 30.79 -6.82 11.58
N ASP A 132 31.33 -7.15 12.77
CA ASP A 132 30.91 -8.27 13.64
C ASP A 132 29.70 -7.87 14.51
#